data_AF-A0A5D3D4E9-F1
#
_entry.id   AF-A0A5D3D4E9-F1
#
_cell.length_a   1.000
_cell.length_b   1.000
_cell.length_c   1.000
_cell.angle_alpha   90.00
_cell.angle_beta   90.00
_cell.angle_gamma   90.00
#
_symmetry.space_group_name_H-M   'P 1'
#
loop_
_entity.id
_entity.type
_entity.pdbx_description
1 polymer ?
#
loop_
_entity_poly.entity_id
_entity_poly.type
_entity_poly.pdbx_seq_one_letter_code
_entity_poly.pdbx_strand_id
1 'polypeptide(L)'
;MEKESIVMILLLALGVLSLANAQSATNVTATYHLYNPQIINWDYTKANVYCATWDANKPLEWRSRYGWTAFCGPVGPHGQASCGRCTKLTSKIFL
;
A
#
# COMPACT_ATOMS: atom_id res chain seq x y z
N MET A 1 36.01 6.83 -24.83
CA MET A 1 34.58 7.15 -25.03
C MET A 1 33.65 6.01 -24.62
N GLU A 2 33.99 4.73 -24.88
CA GLU A 2 33.12 3.59 -24.51
C GLU A 2 33.00 3.34 -23.00
N LYS A 3 34.11 3.40 -22.25
CA LYS A 3 34.10 3.20 -20.79
C LYS A 3 33.27 4.25 -20.02
N GLU A 4 33.39 5.52 -20.39
CA GLU A 4 32.63 6.62 -19.76
C GLU A 4 31.12 6.50 -20.05
N SER A 5 30.78 6.06 -21.28
CA SER A 5 29.40 5.82 -21.69
C SER A 5 28.78 4.62 -20.97
N ILE A 6 29.54 3.53 -20.80
CA ILE A 6 29.10 2.35 -20.04
C ILE A 6 28.89 2.70 -18.55
N VAL A 7 29.80 3.49 -17.96
CA VAL A 7 29.67 3.95 -16.57
C VAL A 7 28.43 4.84 -16.40
N MET A 8 28.16 5.77 -17.33
CA MET A 8 26.95 6.58 -17.31
C MET A 8 25.67 5.75 -17.41
N ILE A 9 25.64 4.74 -18.29
CA ILE A 9 24.49 3.84 -18.45
C ILE A 9 24.27 3.01 -17.17
N LEU A 10 25.33 2.52 -16.54
CA LEU A 10 25.26 1.79 -15.27
C LEU A 10 24.73 2.69 -14.13
N LEU A 11 25.20 3.93 -14.03
CA LEU A 11 24.74 4.89 -13.03
C LEU A 11 23.26 5.25 -13.24
N LEU A 12 22.83 5.45 -14.48
CA LEU A 12 21.42 5.68 -14.83
C LEU A 12 20.56 4.46 -14.49
N ALA A 13 21.01 3.25 -14.79
CA ALA A 13 20.29 2.01 -14.47
C ALA A 13 20.13 1.81 -12.95
N LEU A 14 21.18 2.08 -12.16
CA LEU A 14 21.13 1.99 -10.69
C LEU A 14 20.20 3.06 -10.08
N GLY A 15 20.14 4.26 -10.67
CA GLY A 15 19.25 5.34 -10.23
C GLY A 15 17.75 5.08 -10.51
N VAL A 16 17.42 4.29 -11.55
CA VAL A 16 16.03 3.94 -11.87
C VAL A 16 15.50 2.79 -11.00
N LEU A 17 16.37 1.88 -10.55
CA LEU A 17 16.00 0.74 -9.70
C LEU A 17 15.61 1.13 -8.26
N SER A 18 15.87 2.36 -7.83
CA SER A 18 15.65 2.81 -6.45
C SER A 18 14.21 3.26 -6.14
N LEU A 19 13.27 3.24 -7.10
CA LEU A 19 11.91 3.76 -6.90
C LEU A 19 10.94 2.81 -6.16
N ALA A 20 11.31 1.54 -5.97
CA ALA A 20 10.44 0.55 -5.32
C ALA A 20 10.91 0.23 -3.88
N ASN A 21 10.63 1.13 -2.94
CA ASN A 21 10.87 0.86 -1.52
C ASN A 21 9.77 -0.05 -0.95
N ALA A 22 10.04 -1.35 -0.87
CA ALA A 22 9.23 -2.28 -0.09
C ALA A 22 9.59 -2.13 1.40
N GLN A 23 8.66 -1.61 2.19
CA GLN A 23 8.80 -1.46 3.64
C GLN A 23 8.16 -2.66 4.36
N SER A 24 8.79 -3.12 5.45
CA SER A 24 8.30 -4.25 6.23
C SER A 24 8.53 -4.04 7.73
N ALA A 25 7.65 -4.63 8.53
CA ALA A 25 7.76 -4.68 9.98
C ALA A 25 7.26 -6.06 10.47
N THR A 26 7.80 -6.53 11.59
CA THR A 26 7.36 -7.76 12.24
C THR A 26 6.94 -7.49 13.68
N ASN A 27 6.18 -8.41 14.27
CA ASN A 27 5.69 -8.26 15.65
C ASN A 27 4.79 -7.04 15.86
N VAL A 28 4.00 -6.70 14.84
CA VAL A 28 3.02 -5.61 14.87
C VAL A 28 1.67 -6.11 15.36
N THR A 29 0.94 -5.27 16.10
CA THR A 29 -0.43 -5.57 16.53
C THR A 29 -1.40 -5.26 15.40
N ALA A 30 -2.26 -6.22 15.07
CA ALA A 30 -3.36 -6.04 14.13
C ALA A 30 -4.70 -6.21 14.86
N THR A 31 -5.52 -5.17 14.85
CA THR A 31 -6.90 -5.20 15.34
C THR A 31 -7.87 -5.24 14.17
N TYR A 32 -9.13 -5.60 14.42
CA TYR A 32 -10.18 -5.60 13.40
C TYR A 32 -11.15 -4.44 13.58
N HIS A 33 -11.71 -3.97 12.48
CA HIS A 33 -12.85 -3.07 12.45
C HIS A 33 -13.83 -3.54 11.37
N LEU A 34 -15.11 -3.58 11.69
CA LEU A 34 -16.15 -4.14 10.82
C LEU A 34 -16.69 -3.09 9.85
N TYR A 35 -15.93 -2.80 8.79
CA TYR A 35 -16.37 -1.89 7.72
C TYR A 35 -17.48 -2.48 6.84
N ASN A 36 -17.63 -3.82 6.80
CA ASN A 36 -18.61 -4.54 6.00
C ASN A 36 -18.71 -4.04 4.54
N PRO A 37 -17.60 -4.00 3.78
CA PRO A 37 -17.58 -3.46 2.42
C PRO A 37 -18.62 -4.13 1.50
N GLN A 38 -18.88 -5.42 1.74
CA GLN A 38 -19.96 -6.24 1.19
C GLN A 38 -21.33 -5.59 1.14
N ILE A 39 -21.75 -5.02 2.26
CA ILE A 39 -23.10 -4.48 2.42
C ILE A 39 -23.19 -3.07 1.83
N ILE A 40 -22.07 -2.34 1.81
CA ILE A 40 -22.02 -0.94 1.37
C ILE A 40 -21.57 -0.79 -0.10
N ASN A 41 -21.52 -1.87 -0.88
CA ASN A 41 -21.03 -1.84 -2.27
C ASN A 41 -19.61 -1.25 -2.42
N TRP A 42 -18.77 -1.52 -1.42
CA TRP A 42 -17.37 -1.10 -1.36
C TRP A 42 -17.20 0.42 -1.43
N ASP A 43 -18.23 1.15 -1.02
CA ASP A 43 -18.26 2.61 -1.05
C ASP A 43 -17.45 3.17 0.13
N TYR A 44 -16.33 3.80 -0.20
CA TYR A 44 -15.40 4.39 0.78
C TYR A 44 -16.06 5.52 1.58
N THR A 45 -16.95 6.27 0.95
CA THR A 45 -17.67 7.39 1.58
C THR A 45 -18.68 6.88 2.59
N LYS A 46 -19.38 5.76 2.30
CA LYS A 46 -20.32 5.15 3.27
C LYS A 46 -19.64 4.63 4.53
N ALA A 47 -18.43 4.09 4.39
CA ALA A 47 -17.62 3.63 5.51
C ALA A 47 -16.86 4.76 6.22
N ASN A 48 -16.96 6.01 5.76
CA ASN A 48 -16.19 7.16 6.25
C ASN A 48 -14.69 6.85 6.38
N VAL A 49 -14.12 6.11 5.42
CA VAL A 49 -12.68 5.81 5.47
C VAL A 49 -11.89 7.07 5.16
N TYR A 50 -10.77 7.27 5.85
CA TYR A 50 -9.91 8.44 5.67
C TYR A 50 -9.50 8.66 4.19
N CYS A 51 -9.24 7.56 3.47
CA CYS A 51 -8.83 7.62 2.06
C CYS A 51 -9.97 7.92 1.08
N ALA A 52 -11.21 8.08 1.52
CA ALA A 52 -12.36 8.38 0.66
C ALA A 52 -12.13 9.68 -0.14
N THR A 53 -11.47 10.67 0.45
CA THR A 53 -11.15 11.96 -0.19
C THR A 53 -10.44 11.80 -1.53
N TRP A 54 -9.60 10.77 -1.70
CA TRP A 54 -8.77 10.59 -2.90
C TRP A 54 -9.14 9.35 -3.71
N ASP A 55 -9.58 8.27 -3.05
CA ASP A 55 -9.74 6.97 -3.68
C ASP A 55 -11.21 6.54 -3.88
N ALA A 56 -12.19 7.29 -3.38
CA ALA A 56 -13.62 6.89 -3.46
C ALA A 56 -14.11 6.73 -4.91
N ASN A 57 -13.61 7.53 -5.84
CA ASN A 57 -14.03 7.53 -7.24
C ASN A 57 -13.34 6.44 -8.09
N LYS A 58 -12.50 5.59 -7.48
CA LYS A 58 -11.89 4.48 -8.21
C LYS A 58 -12.95 3.45 -8.63
N PRO A 59 -12.73 2.75 -9.75
CA PRO A 59 -13.70 1.78 -10.26
C PRO A 59 -13.97 0.69 -9.21
N LEU A 60 -15.18 0.11 -9.25
CA LEU A 60 -15.59 -0.92 -8.30
C LEU A 60 -14.59 -2.08 -8.26
N GLU A 61 -14.12 -2.52 -9.43
CA GLU A 61 -13.11 -3.58 -9.54
C GLU A 61 -11.85 -3.26 -8.72
N TRP A 62 -11.42 -1.99 -8.67
CA TRP A 62 -10.27 -1.60 -7.86
C TRP A 62 -10.61 -1.64 -6.36
N ARG A 63 -11.76 -1.06 -5.98
CA ARG A 63 -12.17 -1.00 -4.56
C ARG A 63 -12.41 -2.39 -3.98
N SER A 64 -12.87 -3.35 -4.80
CA SER A 64 -13.22 -4.72 -4.39
C SER A 64 -12.17 -5.78 -4.63
N ARG A 65 -11.05 -5.44 -5.29
CA ARG A 65 -9.98 -6.42 -5.59
C ARG A 65 -9.37 -7.07 -4.35
N TYR A 66 -9.25 -6.32 -3.26
CA TYR A 66 -8.63 -6.78 -2.01
C TYR A 66 -9.46 -6.37 -0.78
N GLY A 67 -9.22 -7.04 0.34
CA GLY A 67 -9.77 -6.64 1.64
C GLY A 67 -9.23 -5.27 2.08
N TRP A 68 -10.00 -4.55 2.90
CA TRP A 68 -9.62 -3.23 3.39
C TRP A 68 -8.92 -3.32 4.73
N THR A 69 -7.98 -2.42 4.97
CA THR A 69 -7.29 -2.29 6.25
C THR A 69 -6.95 -0.83 6.52
N ALA A 70 -7.00 -0.44 7.79
CA ALA A 70 -6.43 0.81 8.26
C ALA A 70 -4.96 0.57 8.61
N PHE A 71 -4.08 1.48 8.22
CA PHE A 71 -2.64 1.34 8.45
C PHE A 71 -2.12 2.41 9.42
N CYS A 72 -1.53 1.95 10.52
CA CYS A 72 -0.85 2.77 11.53
C CYS A 72 0.43 2.10 12.05
N GLY A 73 1.06 1.22 11.25
CA GLY A 73 2.22 0.44 11.65
C GLY A 73 3.50 1.29 11.81
N PRO A 74 4.54 0.79 12.49
CA PRO A 74 5.74 1.59 12.81
C PRO A 74 6.63 1.92 11.59
N VAL A 75 6.50 1.18 10.49
CA VAL A 75 7.34 1.32 9.28
C VAL A 75 6.42 1.38 8.06
N GLY A 76 6.48 2.47 7.30
CA GLY A 76 5.60 2.72 6.17
C GLY A 76 5.26 4.19 6.03
N PRO A 77 4.72 4.65 4.89
CA PRO A 77 4.02 5.92 4.84
C PRO A 77 2.73 5.85 5.67
N HIS A 78 2.27 6.99 6.16
CA HIS A 78 1.01 7.12 6.91
C HIS A 78 0.09 8.17 6.29
N GLY A 79 -1.18 8.15 6.70
CA GLY A 79 -2.18 9.10 6.23
C GLY A 79 -2.35 9.05 4.72
N GLN A 80 -2.38 10.22 4.09
CA GLN A 80 -2.63 10.32 2.65
C GLN A 80 -1.61 9.53 1.81
N ALA A 81 -0.35 9.52 2.21
CA ALA A 81 0.70 8.83 1.45
C ALA A 81 0.55 7.30 1.45
N SER A 82 -0.22 6.74 2.39
CA SER A 82 -0.56 5.30 2.44
C SER A 82 -1.83 4.92 1.68
N CYS A 83 -2.67 5.90 1.30
CA CYS A 83 -3.92 5.60 0.60
C CYS A 83 -3.67 4.88 -0.74
N GLY A 84 -4.48 3.86 -1.01
CA GLY A 84 -4.41 3.05 -2.21
C GLY A 84 -3.19 2.12 -2.32
N ARG A 85 -2.32 2.07 -1.31
CA ARG A 85 -1.18 1.13 -1.28
C ARG A 85 -1.61 -0.26 -0.81
N CYS A 86 -0.82 -1.26 -1.20
CA CYS A 86 -1.03 -2.64 -0.82
C CYS A 86 -0.09 -3.03 0.33
N THR A 87 -0.61 -3.79 1.29
CA THR A 87 0.18 -4.40 2.36
C THR A 87 -0.11 -5.89 2.43
N LYS A 88 0.95 -6.70 2.44
CA LYS A 88 0.84 -8.14 2.66
C LYS A 88 0.93 -8.41 4.16
N LEU A 89 -0.14 -8.96 4.72
CA LEU A 89 -0.20 -9.37 6.13
C LEU A 89 0.10 -10.87 6.23
N THR A 90 0.98 -11.23 7.15
CA THR A 90 1.31 -12.62 7.47
C THR A 90 1.11 -12.83 8.97
N SER A 91 0.16 -13.68 9.35
CA SER A 91 -0.03 -14.06 10.75
C SER A 91 1.12 -14.96 11.19
N LYS A 92 1.70 -14.66 12.36
CA LYS A 92 2.58 -15.62 13.04
C LYS A 92 1.68 -16.72 13.59
N ILE A 93 1.66 -17.87 12.92
CA ILE A 93 1.14 -19.10 13.51
C ILE A 93 2.08 -19.45 14.67
N PHE A 94 1.57 -19.39 15.89
CA PHE A 94 2.13 -20.15 17.00
C PHE A 94 1.44 -21.52 16.93
N LEU A 95 2.18 -22.54 16.47
CA LEU A 95 1.80 -23.95 16.65
C LEU A 95 2.01 -24.33 18.12
#